data_AF-A0ABD1BRL1-F1
#
_entry.id   AF-A0ABD1BRL1-F1
#
_cell.length_a   1.000
_cell.length_b   1.000
_cell.length_c   1.000
_cell.angle_alpha   90.00
_cell.angle_beta   90.00
_cell.angle_gamma   90.00
#
_symmetry.space_group_name_H-M   'P 1'
#
loop_
_entity.id
_entity.type
_entity.pdbx_description
1 polymer ?
#
loop_
_entity_poly.entity_id
_entity_poly.type
_entity_poly.pdbx_seq_one_letter_code
_entity_poly.pdbx_strand_id
1 'polypeptide(L)'
;MDHIEKFEDLASSIKANGVSDDCLFCKIFPYSLAGEAAYWLKQLKPGSLTTWEDIKIAFLNKFYDDARSEDLQNMISTFTQGPIETFKAA
;
A
#
# COMPACT_ATOMS: atom_id res chain seq x y z
N MET A 1 -0.21 4.94 -3.40
CA MET A 1 -1.33 5.62 -2.74
C MET A 1 -2.50 5.80 -3.68
N ASP A 2 -2.27 6.26 -4.92
CA ASP A 2 -3.33 6.52 -5.91
C ASP A 2 -4.35 5.38 -6.17
N HIS A 3 -3.95 4.10 -6.12
CA HIS A 3 -4.90 2.98 -6.32
C HIS A 3 -5.88 2.78 -5.15
N ILE A 4 -5.40 2.83 -3.90
CA ILE A 4 -6.23 2.62 -2.71
C ILE A 4 -7.26 3.73 -2.57
N GLU A 5 -6.84 4.98 -2.73
CA GLU A 5 -7.72 6.15 -2.61
C GLU A 5 -8.81 6.14 -3.70
N LYS A 6 -8.44 5.83 -4.96
CA LYS A 6 -9.41 5.68 -6.05
C LYS A 6 -10.37 4.52 -5.82
N PHE A 7 -9.88 3.42 -5.25
CA PHE A 7 -10.72 2.29 -4.91
C PHE A 7 -11.74 2.65 -3.82
N GLU A 8 -11.31 3.32 -2.74
CA GLU A 8 -12.20 3.73 -1.65
C GLU A 8 -13.29 4.69 -2.16
N ASP A 9 -12.93 5.68 -2.99
CA ASP A 9 -13.89 6.60 -3.62
C ASP A 9 -14.94 5.84 -4.46
N LEU A 10 -14.49 4.98 -5.38
CA LEU A 10 -15.39 4.19 -6.23
C LEU A 10 -16.24 3.21 -5.42
N ALA A 11 -15.66 2.52 -4.45
CA ALA A 11 -16.36 1.52 -3.66
C ALA A 11 -17.36 2.16 -2.69
N SER A 12 -17.07 3.34 -2.13
CA SER A 12 -18.00 4.09 -1.27
C SER A 12 -19.27 4.56 -2.01
N SER A 13 -19.19 4.70 -3.34
CA SER A 13 -20.35 5.02 -4.17
C SER A 13 -21.35 3.86 -4.29
N ILE A 14 -20.90 2.62 -4.01
CA ILE A 14 -21.73 1.41 -4.06
C ILE A 14 -22.58 1.38 -2.78
N LYS A 15 -23.75 2.05 -2.82
CA LYS A 15 -24.71 1.99 -1.72
C LYS A 15 -25.25 0.56 -1.54
N ALA A 16 -24.76 -0.14 -0.53
CA ALA A 16 -25.31 -1.39 -0.05
C ALA A 16 -25.99 -1.17 1.29
N ASN A 17 -27.33 -1.11 1.30
CA ASN A 17 -28.10 -0.91 2.53
C ASN A 17 -27.76 -2.00 3.56
N GLY A 18 -27.20 -1.59 4.71
CA GLY A 18 -26.90 -2.49 5.83
C GLY A 18 -25.55 -3.21 5.77
N VAL A 19 -24.69 -2.90 4.80
CA VAL A 19 -23.30 -3.40 4.75
C VAL A 19 -22.36 -2.29 5.19
N SER A 20 -21.43 -2.58 6.11
CA SER A 20 -20.36 -1.64 6.48
C SER A 20 -19.39 -1.47 5.31
N ASP A 21 -18.92 -0.24 5.09
CA ASP A 21 -17.89 0.08 4.09
C ASP A 21 -16.66 -0.83 4.22
N ASP A 22 -16.25 -1.14 5.46
CA ASP A 22 -15.13 -2.06 5.72
C ASP A 22 -15.36 -3.45 5.09
N CYS A 23 -16.55 -4.02 5.29
CA CYS A 23 -16.92 -5.32 4.73
C CYS A 23 -17.02 -5.27 3.20
N LEU A 24 -17.59 -4.18 2.68
CA LEU A 24 -17.70 -3.94 1.26
C LEU A 24 -16.32 -3.86 0.59
N PHE A 25 -15.42 -3.07 1.18
CA PHE A 25 -14.05 -2.87 0.70
C PHE A 25 -13.28 -4.19 0.71
N CYS A 26 -13.29 -4.92 1.83
CA CYS A 26 -12.66 -6.24 1.92
C CYS A 26 -13.13 -7.20 0.81
N LYS A 27 -14.43 -7.15 0.48
CA LYS A 27 -15.03 -8.08 -0.48
C LYS A 27 -14.76 -7.69 -1.93
N ILE A 28 -14.69 -6.40 -2.24
CA ILE A 28 -14.53 -5.90 -3.62
C ILE A 28 -13.05 -5.71 -3.99
N PHE A 29 -12.18 -5.39 -3.03
CA PHE A 29 -10.76 -5.14 -3.28
C PHE A 29 -10.04 -6.24 -4.09
N PRO A 30 -10.27 -7.55 -3.85
CA PRO A 30 -9.64 -8.59 -4.68
C PRO A 30 -9.91 -8.45 -6.18
N TYR A 31 -11.04 -7.85 -6.57
CA TYR A 31 -11.42 -7.62 -7.97
C TYR A 31 -10.80 -6.38 -8.58
N SER A 32 -10.26 -5.45 -7.76
CA SER A 32 -9.53 -4.27 -8.25
C SER A 32 -8.05 -4.57 -8.53
N LEU A 33 -7.57 -5.77 -8.16
CA LEU A 33 -6.20 -6.22 -8.35
C LEU A 33 -6.05 -7.02 -9.65
N ALA A 34 -4.85 -6.93 -10.24
CA ALA A 34 -4.47 -7.71 -11.42
C ALA A 34 -3.05 -8.29 -11.25
N GLY A 35 -2.71 -9.27 -12.08
CA GLY A 35 -1.36 -9.85 -12.14
C GLY A 35 -0.87 -10.39 -10.80
N GLU A 36 0.36 -9.99 -10.43
CA GLU A 36 1.04 -10.45 -9.21
C GLU A 36 0.29 -10.07 -7.93
N ALA A 37 -0.34 -8.90 -7.88
CA ALA A 37 -1.13 -8.44 -6.74
C ALA A 37 -2.34 -9.34 -6.47
N ALA A 38 -3.07 -9.69 -7.53
CA ALA A 38 -4.21 -10.60 -7.42
C ALA A 38 -3.77 -12.02 -7.04
N TYR A 39 -2.61 -12.47 -7.51
CA TYR A 39 -2.05 -13.77 -7.14
C TYR A 39 -1.62 -13.79 -5.67
N TRP A 40 -0.88 -12.77 -5.21
CA TRP A 40 -0.44 -12.64 -3.82
C TRP A 40 -1.60 -12.69 -2.84
N LEU A 41 -2.67 -11.91 -3.09
CA LEU A 41 -3.81 -11.85 -2.18
C LEU A 41 -4.50 -13.23 -2.03
N LYS A 42 -4.52 -14.04 -3.11
CA LYS A 42 -5.07 -15.41 -3.10
C LYS A 42 -4.21 -16.42 -2.34
N GLN A 43 -2.91 -16.16 -2.17
CA GLN A 43 -2.00 -17.04 -1.43
C GLN A 43 -2.08 -16.84 0.08
N LEU A 44 -2.72 -15.77 0.54
CA LEU A 44 -2.88 -15.51 1.96
C LEU A 44 -3.85 -16.52 2.59
N LYS A 45 -3.60 -16.85 3.85
CA LYS A 45 -4.45 -17.77 4.60
C LYS A 45 -5.86 -17.16 4.75
N PRO A 46 -6.94 -17.92 4.48
CA PRO A 46 -8.30 -17.43 4.74
C PRO A 46 -8.44 -16.91 6.17
N GLY A 47 -8.97 -15.70 6.32
CA GLY A 47 -9.14 -15.05 7.63
C GLY A 47 -7.87 -14.44 8.22
N SER A 48 -6.75 -14.35 7.48
CA SER A 48 -5.56 -13.62 7.94
C SER A 48 -5.73 -12.10 7.88
N LEU A 49 -6.61 -11.60 7.02
CA LEU A 49 -6.95 -10.20 6.88
C LEU A 49 -8.47 -10.09 7.05
N THR A 50 -8.90 -9.52 8.16
CA THR A 50 -10.33 -9.48 8.52
C THR A 50 -10.94 -8.09 8.46
N THR A 51 -10.10 -7.05 8.39
CA THR A 51 -10.51 -5.66 8.24
C THR A 51 -9.89 -5.03 7.00
N TRP A 52 -10.48 -3.94 6.53
CA TRP A 52 -9.95 -3.19 5.41
C TRP A 52 -8.58 -2.60 5.71
N GLU A 53 -8.37 -2.16 6.96
CA GLU A 53 -7.09 -1.63 7.42
C GLU A 53 -5.98 -2.67 7.34
N ASP A 54 -6.24 -3.92 7.76
CA ASP A 54 -5.28 -5.01 7.65
C ASP A 54 -4.88 -5.26 6.19
N ILE A 55 -5.86 -5.23 5.28
CA ILE A 55 -5.63 -5.41 3.84
C ILE A 55 -4.76 -4.28 3.29
N LYS A 56 -5.06 -3.02 3.62
CA LYS A 56 -4.27 -1.88 3.17
C LYS A 56 -2.83 -1.98 3.65
N ILE A 57 -2.62 -2.24 4.95
CA ILE A 57 -1.27 -2.36 5.53
C ILE A 57 -0.50 -3.50 4.86
N ALA A 58 -1.11 -4.69 4.73
CA ALA A 58 -0.46 -5.83 4.10
C ALA A 58 -0.13 -5.59 2.62
N PHE A 59 -1.05 -4.97 1.88
CA PHE A 59 -0.86 -4.64 0.48
C PHE A 59 0.25 -3.60 0.29
N LEU A 60 0.26 -2.55 1.11
CA LEU A 60 1.30 -1.53 1.08
C LEU A 60 2.66 -2.12 1.48
N ASN A 61 2.75 -2.92 2.53
CA ASN A 61 4.00 -3.57 2.90
C ASN A 61 4.52 -4.51 1.80
N LYS A 62 3.61 -5.19 1.07
CA LYS A 62 4.02 -6.13 0.02
C LYS A 62 4.45 -5.45 -1.28
N PHE A 63 3.74 -4.40 -1.70
CA PHE A 63 3.92 -3.79 -3.03
C PHE A 63 4.50 -2.38 -2.98
N TYR A 64 4.62 -1.78 -1.80
CA TYR A 64 5.04 -0.39 -1.63
C TYR A 64 6.39 -0.22 -0.93
N ASP A 65 7.15 -1.28 -0.64
CA ASP A 65 8.37 -1.18 0.19
C ASP A 65 9.56 -2.04 -0.27
N ASP A 66 9.92 -2.01 -1.56
CA ASP A 66 11.27 -2.45 -1.98
C ASP A 66 11.99 -1.30 -2.71
N ALA A 67 11.42 -0.83 -3.81
CA ALA A 67 12.10 0.16 -4.66
C ALA A 67 12.39 1.52 -4.00
N ARG A 68 11.53 2.00 -3.08
CA ARG A 68 11.74 3.29 -2.40
C ARG A 68 12.71 3.18 -1.23
N SER A 69 12.71 2.07 -0.51
CA SER A 69 13.60 1.85 0.63
C SER A 69 15.02 1.54 0.15
N GLU A 70 15.18 0.75 -0.93
CA GLU A 70 16.48 0.55 -1.58
C GLU A 70 17.01 1.82 -2.22
N ASP A 71 16.17 2.61 -2.93
CA ASP A 71 16.59 3.89 -3.53
C ASP A 71 17.03 4.89 -2.45
N LEU A 72 16.29 4.99 -1.34
CA LEU A 72 16.66 5.85 -0.22
C LEU A 72 17.96 5.38 0.47
N GLN A 73 18.13 4.07 0.68
CA GLN A 73 19.36 3.51 1.22
C GLN A 73 20.54 3.73 0.27
N ASN A 74 20.35 3.58 -1.04
CA ASN A 74 21.38 3.83 -2.04
C ASN A 74 21.73 5.32 -2.10
N MET A 75 20.74 6.22 -2.05
CA MET A 75 20.97 7.67 -2.00
C MET A 75 21.78 8.06 -0.76
N ILE A 76 21.45 7.52 0.42
CA ILE A 76 22.20 7.78 1.66
C ILE A 76 23.61 7.18 1.58
N SER A 77 23.75 5.95 1.06
CA SER A 77 25.04 5.26 0.97
C SER A 77 25.99 5.85 -0.07
N THR A 78 25.46 6.47 -1.11
CA THR A 78 26.23 7.16 -2.15
C THR A 78 26.34 8.67 -1.91
N PHE A 79 25.70 9.18 -0.85
CA PHE A 79 25.75 10.59 -0.51
C PHE A 79 27.18 11.00 -0.14
N THR A 80 27.67 12.04 -0.81
CA THR A 80 28.98 12.65 -0.51
C THR A 80 28.80 14.14 -0.36
N GLN A 81 29.28 14.70 0.75
CA GLN A 81 29.28 16.15 0.96
C GLN A 81 30.20 16.83 -0.06
N GLY A 82 29.68 17.84 -0.75
CA GLY A 82 30.45 18.62 -1.71
C GLY A 82 31.57 19.42 -1.03
N PRO A 83 32.64 19.78 -1.76
CA PRO A 83 33.84 20.43 -1.18
C PRO A 83 33.61 21.82 -0.57
N ILE A 84 32.44 22.42 -0.80
CA ILE A 84 32.03 23.74 -0.30
C ILE A 84 30.77 23.64 0.59
N GLU A 85 30.21 22.45 0.75
CA GLU A 85 29.05 22.23 1.62
C GLU A 85 29.52 22.15 3.06
N THR A 86 29.10 23.11 3.87
CA THR A 86 29.40 23.13 5.30
C THR A 86 28.30 22.41 6.07
N PHE A 87 28.68 21.52 6.99
CA PHE A 87 27.72 20.91 7.89
C PHE A 87 27.14 21.99 8.83
N LYS A 88 25.83 22.23 8.75
CA LYS A 88 25.14 23.11 9.68
C LYS A 88 24.55 22.24 10.80
N ALA A 89 25.26 22.16 11.92
CA ALA A 89 24.68 21.64 13.16
C ALA A 89 23.71 22.68 13.73
N ALA A 90 22.54 22.23 14.21
CA ALA A 90 21.57 23.07 14.91
C ALA A 90 22.01 23.33 16.37
#